data_AF-A0A9D7F5G1-F1
#
_entry.id   AF-A0A9D7F5G1-F1
#
_cell.length_a   1.000
_cell.length_b   1.000
_cell.length_c   1.000
_cell.angle_alpha   90.00
_cell.angle_beta   90.00
_cell.angle_gamma   90.00
#
_symmetry.space_group_name_H-M   'P 1'
#
loop_
_entity.id
_entity.type
_entity.pdbx_description
1 polymer ?
#
loop_
_entity_poly.entity_id
_entity_poly.type
_entity_poly.pdbx_seq_one_letter_code
_entity_poly.pdbx_strand_id
1 'polypeptide(L)' 'MFLHELRRHPRFPFHAKGELRLKFMAYRGDLIDISLFGALFEPGTVPA' A
#
# COMPACT_ATOMS: atom_id res chain seq x y z
N MET A 1 -13.60 25.07 -7.58
CA MET A 1 -12.35 24.48 -7.08
C MET A 1 -12.02 23.29 -7.98
N PHE A 2 -11.02 23.40 -8.86
CA PHE A 2 -10.55 22.25 -9.61
C PHE A 2 -9.69 21.39 -8.68
N LEU A 3 -10.25 20.28 -8.20
CA LEU A 3 -9.46 19.19 -7.65
C LEU A 3 -8.60 18.65 -8.80
N HIS A 4 -7.37 19.14 -8.93
CA HIS A 4 -6.40 18.48 -9.78
C HIS A 4 -6.11 17.12 -9.12
N GLU A 5 -6.72 16.06 -9.64
CA GLU A 5 -6.33 14.71 -9.29
C GLU A 5 -4.86 14.51 -9.71
N LEU A 6 -3.96 14.58 -8.73
CA LEU A 6 -2.52 14.40 -8.95
C LEU A 6 -2.18 12.94 -9.32
N ARG A 7 -3.13 12.02 -9.15
CA ARG A 7 -2.92 10.60 -9.45
C ARG A 7 -3.14 10.37 -10.93
N ARG A 8 -2.10 9.83 -11.59
CA ARG A 8 -2.17 9.41 -13.00
C ARG A 8 -2.98 8.14 -13.22
N HIS A 9 -3.17 7.33 -12.17
CA HIS A 9 -3.87 6.04 -12.25
C HIS A 9 -4.87 5.88 -11.11
N PRO A 10 -6.05 5.31 -11.38
CA PRO A 10 -7.02 4.97 -10.35
C PRO A 10 -6.45 3.90 -9.40
N ARG A 11 -6.93 3.92 -8.16
CA ARG A 11 -6.63 2.90 -7.16
C ARG A 11 -7.92 2.11 -6.89
N PHE A 12 -7.77 0.81 -6.68
CA PHE A 12 -8.86 -0.10 -6.41
C PHE A 12 -8.71 -0.64 -4.98
N PRO A 13 -9.78 -0.61 -4.16
CA PRO A 13 -9.76 -1.24 -2.85
C PRO A 13 -9.34 -2.70 -2.95
N PHE A 14 -8.39 -3.11 -2.12
CA PHE A 14 -7.82 -4.45 -2.14
C PHE A 14 -7.30 -4.79 -0.75
N HIS A 15 -8.05 -5.56 0.03
CA HIS A 15 -7.71 -5.93 1.40
C HIS A 15 -7.15 -7.35 1.45
N ALA A 16 -5.84 -7.47 1.60
CA ALA A 16 -5.17 -8.77 1.70
C ALA A 16 -3.94 -8.69 2.59
N LYS A 17 -3.63 -9.80 3.27
CA LYS A 17 -2.37 -9.93 4.02
C LYS A 17 -1.19 -9.93 3.05
N GLY A 18 -0.13 -9.20 3.38
CA GLY A 18 1.04 -9.06 2.54
C GLY A 18 2.35 -8.88 3.32
N GLU A 19 3.46 -8.87 2.59
CA GLU A 19 4.81 -8.63 3.11
C GLU A 19 5.49 -7.52 2.31
N LEU A 20 5.95 -6.46 2.99
CA LEU A 20 6.83 -5.45 2.43
C LEU A 20 8.29 -5.84 2.73
N ARG A 21 9.09 -6.04 1.68
CA ARG A 21 10.52 -6.38 1.79
C ARG A 21 11.39 -5.17 1.54
N LEU A 22 12.15 -4.75 2.55
CA LEU A 22 13.15 -3.69 2.46
C LEU A 22 14.54 -4.28 2.76
N LYS A 23 15.35 -4.46 1.72
CA LYS A 23 16.64 -5.18 1.79
C LYS A 23 16.43 -6.60 2.34
N PHE A 24 16.97 -6.88 3.53
CA PHE A 24 16.90 -8.17 4.22
C PHE A 24 15.78 -8.23 5.28
N MET A 25 15.02 -7.15 5.43
CA MET A 25 13.94 -7.05 6.42
C MET A 25 12.58 -7.26 5.76
N ALA A 26 11.73 -8.07 6.40
CA ALA A 26 10.37 -8.36 5.99
C ALA A 26 9.39 -7.79 7.01
N TYR A 27 8.45 -6.96 6.55
CA TYR A 27 7.39 -6.37 7.36
C TYR A 27 6.07 -6.98 6.95
N ARG A 28 5.39 -7.68 7.86
CA ARG A 28 4.05 -8.21 7.62
C ARG A 28 3.01 -7.12 7.87
N GLY A 29 1.95 -7.11 7.08
CA GLY A 29 0.89 -6.12 7.18
C GLY A 29 -0.25 -6.38 6.22
N ASP A 30 -1.02 -5.34 5.95
CA ASP A 30 -2.18 -5.38 5.07
C ASP A 30 -1.94 -4.52 3.83
N LEU A 31 -2.20 -5.08 2.65
CA LEU A 31 -2.41 -4.30 1.45
C LEU A 31 -3.84 -3.74 1.54
N ILE A 32 -4.00 -2.45 1.29
CA ILE A 32 -5.27 -1.71 1.44
C ILE A 32 -5.88 -1.37 0.07
N ASP A 33 -5.02 -1.02 -0.88
CA ASP A 33 -5.42 -0.76 -2.25
C ASP A 33 -4.27 -1.08 -3.24
N ILE A 34 -4.63 -1.21 -4.51
CA ILE A 34 -3.69 -1.40 -5.61
C ILE A 34 -4.00 -0.48 -6.79
N SER A 35 -2.98 -0.20 -7.59
CA SER A 35 -3.06 0.49 -8.88
C SER A 35 -2.11 -0.19 -9.87
N LEU A 36 -2.13 0.25 -11.12
CA LEU A 36 -1.25 -0.32 -12.15
C LEU A 36 0.25 -0.23 -11.80
N PHE A 37 0.66 0.78 -11.03
CA PHE A 37 2.08 1.06 -10.74
C PHE A 37 2.40 1.23 -9.25
N GLY A 38 1.53 0.76 -8.36
CA GLY A 38 1.77 0.88 -6.93
C GLY A 38 0.64 0.30 -6.08
N ALA A 39 0.92 0.13 -4.80
CA ALA A 39 -0.02 -0.37 -3.81
C ALA A 39 0.09 0.45 -2.51
N LEU A 40 -0.97 0.45 -1.70
CA LEU A 40 -0.95 1.03 -0.36
C LEU A 40 -0.80 -0.12 0.63
N PHE A 41 0.24 -0.05 1.46
CA PHE A 41 0.56 -1.05 2.45
C PHE A 41 0.52 -0.42 3.84
N GLU A 42 -0.18 -1.05 4.76
CA GLU A 42 -0.24 -0.71 6.18
C GLU A 42 0.59 -1.73 6.97
N PRO A 43 1.72 -1.33 7.58
CA PRO A 43 2.53 -2.25 8.38
C PRO A 43 1.76 -2.66 9.64
N GLY A 44 1.80 -3.96 9.97
CA GLY A 44 1.35 -4.40 11.28
C GLY A 44 2.23 -3.77 12.36
N THR A 45 1.62 -3.39 13.50
CA THR A 45 2.38 -2.93 14.67
C THR A 45 3.38 -4.01 15.07
N VAL A 46 4.68 -3.74 14.91
CA VAL A 46 5.73 -4.54 15.55
C VAL A 46 5.59 -4.30 17.05
N PRO A 47 5.47 -5.34 17.91
CA PRO A 47 5.53 -5.12 19.35
C PRO A 47 6.88 -4.46 19.68
N ALA A 48 6.82 -3.40 20.48
CA ALA A 48 7.95 -2.54 20.86
C ALA A 48 9.15 -3.31 21.42
#